data_AF-A0A7C2V974-F1
#
_entry.id   AF-A0A7C2V974-F1
#
_cell.length_a   1.000
_cell.length_b   1.000
_cell.length_c   1.000
_cell.angle_alpha   90.00
_cell.angle_beta   90.00
_cell.angle_gamma   90.00
#
_symmetry.space_group_name_H-M   'P 1'
#
loop_
_entity.id
_entity.type
_entity.pdbx_description
1 polymer ?
#
loop_
_entity_poly.entity_id
_entity_poly.type
_entity_poly.pdbx_seq_one_letter_code
_entity_poly.pdbx_strand_id
1 'polypeptide(L)'
;MYMPQRLAEEGLKRVNVSLPTLNKEKYRLITNRDALEEVINGIRTAYDVGLKPITLNVVVLRGVTKNEYEKIIDFASSVEGRVRLIELEPFGMGRMMFELLFEPVDSIVEQLEEK
;
A
#
# COMPACT_ATOMS: atom_id res chain seq x y z
N MET A 1 -16.65 5.92 -18.11
CA MET A 1 -16.91 5.88 -16.66
C MET A 1 -15.81 5.03 -16.02
N TYR A 2 -15.04 5.61 -15.09
CA TYR A 2 -13.95 4.91 -14.42
C TYR A 2 -14.51 3.83 -13.45
N MET A 3 -13.73 2.77 -13.19
CA MET A 3 -14.19 1.61 -12.42
C MET A 3 -14.66 1.94 -10.98
N PRO A 4 -13.98 2.82 -10.21
CA PRO A 4 -14.43 3.17 -8.86
C PRO A 4 -15.81 3.84 -8.83
N GLN A 5 -16.13 4.70 -9.81
CA GLN A 5 -17.43 5.37 -9.95
C GLN A 5 -18.55 4.32 -10.06
N ARG A 6 -18.37 3.37 -10.98
CA ARG A 6 -19.34 2.29 -11.19
C ARG A 6 -19.58 1.52 -9.90
N LEU A 7 -18.51 1.14 -9.21
CA LEU A 7 -18.62 0.37 -7.99
C LEU A 7 -19.31 1.16 -6.87
N ALA A 8 -19.04 2.45 -6.76
CA ALA A 8 -19.71 3.33 -5.81
C ALA A 8 -21.21 3.47 -6.10
N GLU A 9 -21.58 3.66 -7.38
CA GLU A 9 -22.98 3.71 -7.83
C GLU A 9 -23.72 2.40 -7.54
N GLU A 10 -23.04 1.25 -7.67
CA GLU A 10 -23.56 -0.08 -7.33
C GLU A 10 -23.53 -0.37 -5.81
N GLY A 11 -23.18 0.62 -4.97
CA GLY A 11 -23.28 0.54 -3.52
C GLY A 11 -22.03 0.05 -2.79
N LEU A 12 -20.88 -0.09 -3.47
CA LEU A 12 -19.60 -0.28 -2.79
C LEU A 12 -19.31 0.95 -1.92
N LYS A 13 -18.83 0.72 -0.69
CA LYS A 13 -18.62 1.81 0.28
C LYS A 13 -17.16 2.10 0.59
N ARG A 14 -16.28 1.10 0.46
CA ARG A 14 -14.89 1.17 0.93
C ARG A 14 -13.98 0.28 0.08
N VAL A 15 -12.69 0.57 0.08
CA VAL A 15 -11.68 -0.22 -0.65
C VAL A 15 -10.42 -0.44 0.19
N ASN A 16 -9.77 -1.58 -0.05
CA ASN A 16 -8.43 -1.86 0.42
C ASN A 16 -7.54 -2.05 -0.81
N VAL A 17 -6.44 -1.32 -0.88
CA VAL A 17 -5.55 -1.31 -2.05
C VAL A 17 -4.15 -1.69 -1.61
N SER A 18 -3.58 -2.72 -2.25
CA SER A 18 -2.16 -3.05 -2.06
C SER A 18 -1.31 -2.01 -2.79
N LEU A 19 -0.53 -1.24 -2.05
CA LEU A 19 0.38 -0.23 -2.59
C LEU A 19 1.76 -0.40 -1.94
N PRO A 20 2.58 -1.35 -2.41
CA PRO A 20 3.82 -1.70 -1.73
C PRO A 20 4.89 -0.59 -1.75
N THR A 21 4.80 0.35 -2.70
CA THR A 21 5.79 1.40 -2.93
C THR A 21 5.23 2.47 -3.86
N LEU A 22 5.72 3.71 -3.72
CA LEU A 22 5.47 4.83 -4.65
C LEU A 22 6.61 5.00 -5.67
N ASN A 23 7.60 4.12 -5.66
CA ASN A 23 8.67 4.07 -6.66
C ASN A 23 8.25 3.13 -7.81
N LYS A 24 8.24 3.65 -9.04
CA LYS A 24 7.79 2.93 -10.24
C LYS A 24 8.60 1.66 -10.51
N GLU A 25 9.92 1.71 -10.38
CA GLU A 25 10.80 0.57 -10.63
C GLU A 25 10.60 -0.54 -9.60
N LYS A 26 10.54 -0.17 -8.31
CA LYS A 26 10.25 -1.12 -7.24
C LYS A 26 8.84 -1.69 -7.35
N TYR A 27 7.86 -0.87 -7.72
CA TYR A 27 6.49 -1.34 -7.94
C TYR A 27 6.48 -2.43 -9.00
N ARG A 28 7.11 -2.15 -10.15
CA ARG A 28 7.23 -3.12 -11.24
C ARG A 28 7.97 -4.38 -10.81
N LEU A 29 9.03 -4.26 -10.01
CA LEU A 29 9.77 -5.40 -9.47
C LEU A 29 8.89 -6.27 -8.56
N ILE A 30 8.12 -5.65 -7.66
CA ILE A 30 7.30 -6.35 -6.66
C ILE A 30 6.04 -6.97 -7.29
N THR A 31 5.32 -6.22 -8.13
CA THR A 31 4.02 -6.66 -8.67
C THR A 31 4.14 -7.32 -10.04
N ASN A 32 5.33 -7.29 -10.66
CA ASN A 32 5.58 -7.67 -12.05
C ASN A 32 4.66 -6.94 -13.05
N ARG A 33 4.29 -5.68 -12.75
CA ARG A 33 3.38 -4.85 -13.55
C ARG A 33 3.82 -3.40 -13.55
N ASP A 34 3.79 -2.76 -14.72
CA ASP A 34 4.03 -1.32 -14.85
C ASP A 34 2.71 -0.55 -14.73
N ALA A 35 2.15 -0.51 -13.51
CA ALA A 35 0.78 -0.05 -13.26
C ALA A 35 0.63 0.93 -12.08
N LEU A 36 1.75 1.48 -11.58
CA LEU A 36 1.73 2.35 -10.39
C LEU A 36 0.86 3.59 -10.61
N GLU A 37 0.97 4.24 -11.77
CA GLU A 37 0.21 5.45 -12.10
C GLU A 37 -1.30 5.17 -12.16
N GLU A 38 -1.70 4.03 -12.71
CA GLU A 38 -3.10 3.61 -12.77
C GLU A 38 -3.67 3.33 -11.37
N VAL A 39 -2.87 2.70 -10.50
CA VAL A 39 -3.27 2.46 -9.11
C VAL A 39 -3.43 3.77 -8.34
N ILE A 40 -2.49 4.71 -8.48
CA ILE A 40 -2.60 6.03 -7.85
C ILE A 40 -3.85 6.78 -8.34
N ASN A 41 -4.11 6.76 -9.64
CA ASN A 41 -5.30 7.39 -10.21
C ASN A 41 -6.59 6.71 -9.74
N GLY A 42 -6.60 5.38 -9.62
CA GLY A 42 -7.73 4.62 -9.08
C GLY A 42 -8.02 4.96 -7.62
N ILE A 43 -6.97 5.14 -6.80
CA ILE A 43 -7.09 5.55 -5.40
C ILE A 43 -7.67 6.96 -5.27
N ARG A 44 -7.15 7.93 -6.04
CA ARG A 44 -7.69 9.30 -6.07
C ARG A 44 -9.14 9.31 -6.51
N THR A 45 -9.45 8.56 -7.56
CA THR A 45 -10.81 8.44 -8.06
C THR A 45 -11.74 7.82 -7.01
N ALA A 46 -11.30 6.78 -6.30
CA ALA A 46 -12.06 6.17 -5.21
C ALA A 46 -12.37 7.19 -4.10
N TYR A 47 -11.41 8.06 -3.78
CA TYR A 47 -11.61 9.16 -2.84
C TYR A 47 -12.65 10.15 -3.33
N ASP A 48 -12.54 10.60 -4.59
CA ASP A 48 -13.44 11.59 -5.19
C ASP A 48 -14.90 11.10 -5.24
N VAL A 49 -15.11 9.79 -5.43
CA VAL A 49 -16.46 9.19 -5.46
C VAL A 49 -16.98 8.77 -4.09
N GLY A 50 -16.24 9.07 -3.01
CA GLY A 50 -16.68 8.83 -1.64
C GLY A 50 -16.52 7.39 -1.13
N LEU A 51 -15.66 6.56 -1.76
CA LEU A 51 -15.34 5.22 -1.25
C LEU A 51 -14.44 5.34 -0.01
N LYS A 52 -15.05 5.54 1.17
CA LYS A 52 -14.34 5.73 2.44
C LYS A 52 -14.73 4.66 3.49
N PRO A 53 -13.77 4.17 4.29
CA PRO A 53 -12.35 4.52 4.27
C PRO A 53 -11.60 3.83 3.13
N ILE A 54 -10.54 4.48 2.64
CA ILE A 54 -9.52 3.87 1.77
C ILE A 54 -8.40 3.35 2.67
N THR A 55 -8.06 2.07 2.56
CA THR A 55 -6.92 1.49 3.29
C THR A 55 -5.83 1.06 2.32
N LEU A 56 -4.61 1.55 2.53
CA LEU A 56 -3.43 1.17 1.77
C LEU A 56 -2.67 0.10 2.54
N ASN A 57 -2.55 -1.09 1.95
CA ASN A 57 -1.84 -2.22 2.54
C ASN A 57 -0.40 -2.26 2.01
N VAL A 58 0.56 -2.31 2.92
CA VAL A 58 2.00 -2.36 2.62
C VAL A 58 2.62 -3.51 3.40
N VAL A 59 3.29 -4.43 2.71
CA VAL A 59 4.15 -5.41 3.37
C VAL A 59 5.51 -4.77 3.64
N VAL A 60 5.97 -4.82 4.90
CA VAL A 60 7.26 -4.26 5.30
C VAL A 60 8.36 -5.26 4.93
N LEU A 61 9.24 -4.81 4.03
CA LEU A 61 10.32 -5.62 3.47
C LEU A 61 11.64 -4.86 3.64
N ARG A 62 12.60 -5.50 4.32
CA ARG A 62 13.96 -5.02 4.53
C ARG A 62 14.61 -4.66 3.21
N GLY A 63 15.19 -3.46 3.14
CA GLY A 63 15.89 -2.96 1.95
C GLY A 63 15.00 -2.67 0.73
N VAL A 64 13.69 -2.98 0.79
CA VAL A 64 12.78 -2.78 -0.35
C VAL A 64 11.77 -1.66 -0.04
N THR A 65 10.87 -1.88 0.91
CA THR A 65 9.76 -0.96 1.25
C THR A 65 9.99 -0.24 2.58
N LYS A 66 10.92 -0.74 3.42
CA LYS A 66 11.22 -0.19 4.76
C LYS A 66 11.43 1.32 4.77
N ASN A 67 12.07 1.93 3.77
CA ASN A 67 12.38 3.37 3.81
C ASN A 67 11.33 4.26 3.11
N GLU A 68 10.14 3.71 2.82
CA GLU A 68 9.11 4.41 2.03
C GLU A 68 7.79 4.61 2.75
N TYR A 69 7.63 4.08 3.97
CA TYR A 69 6.36 4.17 4.69
C TYR A 69 5.92 5.62 4.91
N GLU A 70 6.84 6.57 5.14
CA GLU A 70 6.50 8.00 5.30
C GLU A 70 5.80 8.55 4.06
N LYS A 71 6.36 8.31 2.87
CA LYS A 71 5.76 8.76 1.61
C LYS A 71 4.40 8.12 1.38
N ILE A 72 4.21 6.86 1.80
CA ILE A 72 2.92 6.17 1.70
C ILE A 72 1.92 6.73 2.72
N ILE A 73 2.36 7.09 3.93
CA ILE A 73 1.55 7.75 4.96
C ILE A 73 1.11 9.13 4.48
N ASP A 74 2.01 9.92 3.91
CA ASP A 74 1.69 11.23 3.31
C ASP A 74 0.67 11.08 2.18
N PHE A 75 0.88 10.11 1.29
CA PHE A 75 -0.07 9.84 0.22
C PHE A 75 -1.43 9.38 0.75
N ALA A 76 -1.46 8.48 1.74
CA ALA A 76 -2.71 8.05 2.38
C ALA A 76 -3.45 9.23 3.00
N SER A 77 -2.72 10.11 3.69
CA SER A 77 -3.27 11.32 4.30
C SER A 77 -3.91 12.24 3.25
N SER A 78 -3.30 12.37 2.07
CA SER A 78 -3.85 13.18 0.96
C SER A 78 -5.22 12.72 0.44
N VAL A 79 -5.60 11.47 0.72
CA VAL A 79 -6.89 10.87 0.33
C VAL A 79 -7.75 10.47 1.53
N GLU A 80 -7.52 11.08 2.70
CA GLU A 80 -8.15 10.73 3.99
C GLU A 80 -8.15 9.21 4.27
N GLY A 81 -7.10 8.55 3.79
CA GLY A 81 -6.90 7.12 3.86
C GLY A 81 -6.20 6.69 5.13
N ARG A 82 -6.00 5.38 5.24
CA ARG A 82 -5.27 4.73 6.33
C ARG A 82 -4.17 3.86 5.74
N VAL A 83 -3.04 3.75 6.44
CA VAL A 83 -1.99 2.78 6.09
C VAL A 83 -2.10 1.59 7.03
N ARG A 84 -1.96 0.39 6.46
CA ARG A 84 -1.75 -0.85 7.22
C ARG A 84 -0.38 -1.40 6.84
N LEU A 85 0.53 -1.36 7.80
CA LEU A 85 1.79 -2.08 7.72
C LEU A 85 1.53 -3.56 8.05
N ILE A 86 2.09 -4.45 7.26
CA ILE A 86 1.88 -5.89 7.33
C ILE A 86 3.24 -6.57 7.37
N GLU A 87 3.43 -7.49 8.30
CA GLU A 87 4.63 -8.33 8.36
C GLU A 87 4.59 -9.42 7.29
N LEU A 88 5.77 -9.76 6.76
CA LEU A 88 5.90 -10.88 5.86
C LEU A 88 5.78 -12.19 6.66
N GLU A 89 4.91 -13.11 6.23
CA GLU A 89 4.72 -14.42 6.85
C GLU A 89 5.53 -15.52 6.13
N PRO A 90 6.19 -16.45 6.85
CA PRO A 90 7.03 -17.49 6.27
C PRO A 90 6.23 -18.69 5.75
N PHE A 91 5.43 -18.50 4.69
CA PHE A 91 4.62 -19.56 4.08
C PHE A 91 4.95 -19.81 2.60
N GLY A 92 5.13 -21.07 2.20
CA GLY A 92 5.46 -21.46 0.82
C GLY A 92 6.76 -20.80 0.33
N MET A 93 6.73 -20.19 -0.86
CA MET A 93 7.83 -19.34 -1.37
C MET A 93 8.18 -18.19 -0.42
N GLY A 94 7.25 -17.80 0.45
CA GLY A 94 7.46 -16.81 1.50
C GLY A 94 8.51 -17.20 2.54
N ARG A 95 8.87 -18.48 2.72
CA ARG A 95 9.95 -18.86 3.67
C ARG A 95 11.31 -18.31 3.26
N MET A 96 11.68 -18.50 2.00
CA MET A 96 12.95 -17.98 1.46
C MET A 96 12.96 -16.45 1.45
N MET A 97 11.82 -15.82 1.09
CA MET A 97 11.69 -14.37 1.14
C MET A 97 11.76 -13.83 2.56
N PHE A 98 11.19 -14.55 3.54
CA PHE A 98 11.22 -14.18 4.95
C PHE A 98 12.66 -14.10 5.45
N GLU A 99 13.48 -15.12 5.21
CA GLU A 99 14.89 -15.13 5.62
C GLU A 99 15.69 -13.94 5.07
N LEU A 100 15.36 -13.48 3.85
CA LEU A 100 16.09 -12.42 3.17
C LEU A 100 15.54 -11.01 3.43
N LEU A 101 14.22 -10.89 3.57
CA LEU A 101 13.50 -9.62 3.49
C LEU A 101 12.67 -9.30 4.73
N PHE A 102 12.55 -10.21 5.71
CA PHE A 102 11.74 -9.95 6.90
C PHE A 102 12.26 -8.75 7.69
N GLU A 103 11.33 -7.87 8.04
CA GLU A 103 11.54 -6.74 8.91
C GLU A 103 10.30 -6.66 9.83
N PRO A 104 10.48 -6.68 11.16
CA PRO A 104 9.36 -6.57 12.08
C PRO A 104 8.73 -5.17 11.95
N VAL A 105 7.40 -5.09 12.04
CA VAL A 105 6.69 -3.81 11.93
C VAL A 105 7.06 -2.88 13.09
N ASP A 106 7.38 -3.43 14.26
CA ASP A 106 7.82 -2.67 15.43
C ASP A 106 9.01 -1.75 15.11
N SER A 107 9.92 -2.17 14.21
CA SER A 107 11.06 -1.33 13.83
C SER A 107 10.66 -0.07 13.05
N ILE A 108 9.47 -0.05 12.46
CA ILE A 108 8.88 1.13 11.83
C ILE A 108 8.10 1.95 12.85
N VAL A 109 7.37 1.29 13.75
CA VAL A 109 6.59 1.97 14.79
C VAL A 109 7.51 2.79 15.69
N GLU A 110 8.61 2.21 16.15
CA GLU A 110 9.63 2.92 16.95
C GLU A 110 10.16 4.17 16.21
N GLN A 111 10.44 4.06 14.91
CA GLN A 111 10.91 5.20 14.09
C GLN A 111 9.86 6.31 13.95
N LEU A 112 8.57 5.96 13.96
CA LEU A 112 7.48 6.92 13.91
C LEU A 112 7.22 7.58 15.26
N GLU A 113 7.42 6.87 16.37
CA GLU A 113 7.25 7.40 17.73
C GLU A 113 8.38 8.34 18.18
N GLU A 114 9.58 8.19 17.60
CA GLU A 114 10.72 9.09 17.85
C GLU A 114 10.61 10.46 17.16
N LYS A 115 9.57 10.70 16.35
CA LYS A 115 9.34 11.95 15.61
C LYS A 115 8.25 12.82 16.24
#